data_AF-A0A3S1AQC6-F1
#
_entry.id   AF-A0A3S1AQC6-F1
#
_cell.length_a   1.000
_cell.length_b   1.000
_cell.length_c   1.000
_cell.angle_alpha   90.00
_cell.angle_beta   90.00
_cell.angle_gamma   90.00
#
_symmetry.space_group_name_H-M   'P 1'
#
loop_
_entity.id
_entity.type
_entity.pdbx_description
1 polymer ?
#
loop_
_entity_poly.entity_id
_entity_poly.type
_entity_poly.pdbx_seq_one_letter_code
_entity_poly.pdbx_strand_id
1 'polypeptide(L)'
;DHENTTLLGHVNTTFDINNTILLGQDNTIFFGHDNTILLGYVNTMFGHNNTNLLGHNNTTLLDYNNTTLLGHNNTILLGHKNTTLLGHDNTSLLGHNNTSHDG
;
A
#
# COMPACT_ATOMS: atom_id res chain seq x y z
N ASP A 1 12.55 -3.13 -18.60
CA ASP A 1 13.39 -2.98 -17.41
C ASP A 1 12.60 -2.24 -16.35
N HIS A 2 12.30 -2.91 -15.25
CA HIS A 2 11.68 -2.28 -14.09
C HIS A 2 12.80 -1.77 -13.19
N GLU A 3 12.74 -0.51 -12.82
CA GLU A 3 13.76 0.11 -11.98
C GLU A 3 13.38 0.10 -10.50
N ASN A 4 14.39 0.24 -9.64
CA ASN A 4 14.19 0.58 -8.25
C ASN A 4 14.09 2.10 -8.14
N THR A 5 13.11 2.62 -7.42
CA THR A 5 12.86 4.06 -7.35
C THR A 5 12.80 4.55 -5.90
N THR A 6 13.41 5.71 -5.64
CA THR A 6 13.17 6.49 -4.43
C THR A 6 12.84 7.91 -4.83
N LEU A 7 11.69 8.42 -4.39
CA LEU A 7 11.25 9.78 -4.70
C LEU A 7 10.78 10.49 -3.43
N LEU A 8 11.21 11.75 -3.30
CA LEU A 8 10.87 12.64 -2.20
C LEU A 8 10.20 13.88 -2.77
N GLY A 9 9.01 14.22 -2.30
CA GLY A 9 8.22 15.30 -2.87
C GLY A 9 6.94 15.55 -2.10
N HIS A 10 6.20 16.59 -2.49
CA HIS A 10 4.86 16.81 -1.92
C HIS A 10 3.85 15.80 -2.47
N VAL A 11 3.89 15.59 -3.79
CA VAL A 11 3.09 14.60 -4.51
C VAL A 11 4.05 13.71 -5.28
N ASN A 12 3.93 12.40 -5.09
CA ASN A 12 4.75 11.41 -5.77
C ASN A 12 3.86 10.45 -6.56
N THR A 13 4.20 10.24 -7.83
CA THR A 13 3.51 9.26 -8.68
C THR A 13 4.52 8.48 -9.50
N THR A 14 4.46 7.16 -9.44
CA THR A 14 5.33 6.27 -10.20
C THR A 14 4.54 5.12 -10.82
N PHE A 15 5.11 4.53 -11.86
CA PHE A 15 4.51 3.46 -12.64
C PHE A 15 5.55 2.37 -12.93
N ASP A 16 5.16 1.11 -12.80
CA ASP A 16 5.89 -0.08 -13.26
C ASP A 16 7.34 -0.19 -12.73
N ILE A 17 7.43 -0.44 -11.42
CA ILE A 17 8.68 -0.46 -10.65
C ILE A 17 8.79 -1.73 -9.83
N ASN A 18 10.02 -2.22 -9.64
CA ASN A 18 10.27 -3.40 -8.84
C ASN A 18 10.19 -3.06 -7.35
N ASN A 19 11.19 -2.33 -6.86
CA ASN A 19 11.26 -1.90 -5.46
C ASN A 19 11.13 -0.38 -5.38
N THR A 20 10.25 0.13 -4.54
CA THR A 20 10.04 1.57 -4.46
C THR A 20 9.80 2.09 -3.05
N ILE A 21 10.37 3.26 -2.81
CA ILE A 21 10.14 4.07 -1.61
C ILE A 21 9.64 5.44 -2.07
N LEU A 22 8.41 5.79 -1.70
CA LEU A 22 7.86 7.14 -1.88
C LEU A 22 7.69 7.82 -0.53
N LEU A 23 8.25 9.02 -0.42
CA LEU A 23 8.17 9.86 0.77
C LEU A 23 7.52 11.19 0.37
N GLY A 24 6.31 11.45 0.82
CA GLY A 24 5.58 12.65 0.42
C GLY A 24 4.20 12.75 1.04
N GLN A 25 3.52 13.89 0.88
CA GLN A 25 2.17 14.03 1.45
C GLN A 25 1.19 13.08 0.75
N ASP A 26 1.22 13.05 -0.57
CA ASP A 26 0.36 12.20 -1.39
C ASP A 26 1.22 11.28 -2.27
N ASN A 27 1.12 9.97 -2.04
CA ASN A 27 1.89 8.98 -2.80
C ASN A 27 0.95 8.06 -3.58
N THR A 28 1.22 7.88 -4.87
CA THR A 28 0.48 6.95 -5.72
C THR A 28 1.44 6.06 -6.50
N ILE A 29 1.23 4.75 -6.45
CA ILE A 29 1.97 3.79 -7.28
C ILE A 29 1.00 2.99 -8.11
N PHE A 30 1.29 2.92 -9.41
CA PHE A 30 0.63 2.04 -10.35
C PHE A 30 1.59 0.90 -10.72
N PHE A 31 1.21 -0.34 -10.40
CA PHE A 31 1.97 -1.56 -10.69
C PHE A 31 3.34 -1.62 -9.99
N GLY A 32 3.34 -1.66 -8.65
CA GLY A 32 4.51 -2.11 -7.90
C GLY A 32 4.64 -3.64 -7.99
N HIS A 33 5.84 -4.16 -8.29
CA HIS A 33 6.04 -5.60 -8.53
C HIS A 33 6.63 -6.37 -7.34
N ASP A 34 7.56 -5.80 -6.56
CA ASP A 34 8.29 -6.55 -5.53
C ASP A 34 8.04 -6.02 -4.11
N ASN A 35 8.76 -4.94 -3.74
CA ASN A 35 8.69 -4.38 -2.40
C ASN A 35 8.41 -2.88 -2.46
N THR A 36 7.32 -2.47 -1.82
CA THR A 36 6.84 -1.10 -1.89
C THR A 36 6.64 -0.51 -0.49
N ILE A 37 7.21 0.67 -0.27
CA ILE A 37 7.02 1.48 0.95
C ILE A 37 6.50 2.86 0.54
N LEU A 38 5.32 3.22 1.04
CA LEU A 38 4.79 4.58 0.92
C LEU A 38 4.67 5.17 2.33
N LEU A 39 5.26 6.35 2.52
CA LEU A 39 5.11 7.14 3.73
C LEU A 39 4.54 8.51 3.38
N GLY A 40 3.34 8.80 3.88
CA GLY A 40 2.63 10.02 3.56
C GLY A 40 1.35 10.25 4.35
N TYR A 41 0.62 11.31 4.02
CA TYR A 41 -0.71 11.54 4.56
C TYR A 41 -1.73 10.66 3.85
N VAL A 42 -1.65 10.59 2.52
CA VAL A 42 -2.48 9.73 1.67
C VAL A 42 -1.59 8.82 0.85
N ASN A 43 -1.83 7.52 0.90
CA ASN A 43 -1.13 6.53 0.11
C ASN A 43 -2.13 5.70 -0.69
N THR A 44 -1.92 5.61 -2.00
CA THR A 44 -2.69 4.74 -2.89
C THR A 44 -1.74 3.83 -3.65
N MET A 45 -2.03 2.54 -3.67
CA MET A 45 -1.19 1.57 -4.34
C MET A 45 -2.03 0.57 -5.14
N PHE A 46 -1.55 0.29 -6.35
CA PHE A 46 -1.92 -0.85 -7.16
C PHE A 46 -0.68 -1.70 -7.42
N GLY A 47 -0.68 -2.98 -7.04
CA GLY A 47 0.55 -3.75 -7.11
C GLY A 47 0.43 -5.18 -6.64
N HIS A 48 1.58 -5.83 -6.63
CA HIS A 48 1.74 -7.23 -6.33
C HIS A 48 2.89 -7.36 -5.33
N ASN A 49 2.78 -8.30 -4.39
CA ASN A 49 3.79 -8.75 -3.44
C ASN A 49 3.82 -8.09 -2.05
N ASN A 50 4.90 -7.39 -1.68
CA ASN A 50 5.13 -6.96 -0.31
C ASN A 50 4.97 -5.45 -0.20
N THR A 51 4.04 -5.02 0.65
CA THR A 51 3.65 -3.63 0.71
C THR A 51 3.50 -3.15 2.14
N ASN A 52 4.15 -2.01 2.45
CA ASN A 52 3.91 -1.25 3.68
C ASN A 52 3.43 0.16 3.34
N LEU A 53 2.21 0.49 3.74
CA LEU A 53 1.63 1.84 3.63
C LEU A 53 1.49 2.43 5.03
N LEU A 54 2.21 3.52 5.28
CA LEU A 54 2.12 4.30 6.51
C LEU A 54 1.57 5.69 6.20
N GLY A 55 0.40 6.01 6.75
CA GLY A 55 -0.21 7.30 6.56
C GLY A 55 -1.55 7.47 7.24
N HIS A 56 -2.17 8.65 7.10
CA HIS A 56 -3.50 8.86 7.68
C HIS A 56 -4.55 8.04 6.93
N ASN A 57 -4.49 8.06 5.60
CA ASN A 57 -5.39 7.32 4.71
C ASN A 57 -4.57 6.41 3.81
N ASN A 58 -4.82 5.11 3.88
CA ASN A 58 -4.18 4.12 3.02
C ASN A 58 -5.22 3.39 2.20
N THR A 59 -4.99 3.28 0.90
CA THR A 59 -5.84 2.51 -0.02
C THR A 59 -4.98 1.57 -0.84
N THR A 60 -5.34 0.29 -0.81
CA THR A 60 -4.74 -0.74 -1.66
C THR A 60 -5.84 -1.39 -2.49
N LEU A 61 -5.71 -1.31 -3.82
CA LEU A 61 -6.73 -1.81 -4.73
C LEU A 61 -6.54 -3.31 -5.04
N LEU A 62 -5.31 -3.74 -5.29
CA LEU A 62 -4.93 -5.15 -5.40
C LEU A 62 -3.68 -5.40 -4.56
N ASP A 63 -3.68 -6.47 -3.78
CA ASP A 63 -2.45 -7.09 -3.29
C ASP A 63 -2.60 -8.61 -3.20
N TYR A 64 -1.52 -9.31 -3.56
CA TYR A 64 -1.48 -10.77 -3.66
C TYR A 64 -0.71 -11.47 -2.55
N ASN A 65 0.23 -10.80 -1.86
CA ASN A 65 1.02 -11.45 -0.81
C ASN A 65 0.86 -10.79 0.57
N ASN A 66 1.81 -9.95 0.96
CA ASN A 66 1.90 -9.43 2.33
C ASN A 66 1.67 -7.93 2.31
N THR A 67 0.58 -7.50 2.94
CA THR A 67 0.23 -6.09 3.02
C THR A 67 0.12 -5.67 4.48
N THR A 68 0.82 -4.60 4.85
CA THR A 68 0.60 -3.90 6.12
C THR A 68 0.14 -2.49 5.82
N LEU A 69 -1.07 -2.16 6.29
CA LEU A 69 -1.61 -0.80 6.27
C LEU A 69 -1.66 -0.29 7.71
N LEU A 70 -0.96 0.81 7.97
CA LEU A 70 -0.97 1.49 9.26
C LEU A 70 -1.46 2.93 9.04
N GLY A 71 -2.62 3.25 9.60
CA GLY A 71 -3.24 4.55 9.42
C GLY A 71 -4.53 4.75 10.20
N HIS A 72 -5.13 5.93 10.08
CA HIS A 72 -6.44 6.16 10.67
C HIS A 72 -7.52 5.43 9.87
N ASN A 73 -7.46 5.56 8.55
CA ASN A 73 -8.39 4.94 7.61
C ASN A 73 -7.63 4.02 6.66
N ASN A 74 -8.00 2.74 6.62
CA ASN A 74 -7.40 1.77 5.72
C ASN A 74 -8.48 1.11 4.88
N THR A 75 -8.29 1.09 3.56
CA THR A 75 -9.20 0.42 2.63
C THR A 75 -8.44 -0.56 1.76
N ILE A 76 -8.96 -1.79 1.68
CA ILE A 76 -8.45 -2.83 0.79
C ILE A 76 -9.60 -3.39 -0.03
N LEU A 77 -9.46 -3.36 -1.36
CA LEU A 77 -10.49 -3.91 -2.23
C LEU A 77 -10.30 -5.42 -2.44
N LEU A 78 -9.12 -5.86 -2.86
CA LEU A 78 -8.79 -7.28 -3.02
C LEU A 78 -7.46 -7.61 -2.34
N GLY A 79 -7.48 -8.55 -1.40
CA GLY A 79 -6.32 -9.14 -0.73
C GLY A 79 -6.33 -10.67 -0.79
N HIS A 80 -5.16 -11.31 -0.94
CA HIS A 80 -5.12 -12.74 -1.27
C HIS A 80 -4.35 -13.66 -0.31
N LYS A 81 -3.52 -13.14 0.62
CA LYS A 81 -2.75 -13.98 1.57
C LYS A 81 -2.71 -13.45 3.00
N ASN A 82 -1.83 -12.49 3.27
CA ASN A 82 -1.61 -11.98 4.62
C ASN A 82 -1.79 -10.48 4.61
N THR A 83 -2.81 -10.02 5.32
CA THR A 83 -3.16 -8.61 5.32
C THR A 83 -3.38 -8.17 6.76
N THR A 84 -2.59 -7.19 7.18
CA THR A 84 -2.69 -6.56 8.50
C THR A 84 -3.16 -5.13 8.31
N LEU A 85 -4.30 -4.79 8.91
CA LEU A 85 -4.81 -3.43 8.96
C LEU A 85 -4.79 -2.98 10.42
N LEU A 86 -4.10 -1.88 10.66
CA LEU A 86 -4.01 -1.21 11.96
C LEU A 86 -4.55 0.20 11.79
N GLY A 87 -5.70 0.47 12.41
CA GLY A 87 -6.37 1.75 12.25
C GLY A 87 -7.76 1.79 12.85
N HIS A 88 -8.31 3.00 12.91
CA HIS A 88 -9.63 3.22 13.48
C HIS A 88 -10.74 2.75 12.54
N ASP A 89 -10.63 3.12 11.26
CA ASP A 89 -11.62 2.76 10.24
C ASP A 89 -10.99 1.85 9.19
N ASN A 90 -11.21 0.55 9.32
CA ASN A 90 -10.70 -0.46 8.41
C ASN A 90 -11.84 -1.05 7.56
N THR A 91 -11.67 -1.04 6.23
CA THR A 91 -12.60 -1.67 5.28
C THR A 91 -11.86 -2.68 4.41
N SER A 92 -12.38 -3.89 4.31
CA SER A 92 -11.89 -4.94 3.41
C SER A 92 -13.05 -5.56 2.64
N LEU A 93 -13.01 -5.53 1.30
CA LEU A 93 -14.14 -5.99 0.46
C LEU A 93 -14.01 -7.47 0.04
N LEU A 94 -12.84 -7.89 -0.43
CA LEU A 94 -12.54 -9.28 -0.80
C LEU A 94 -11.19 -9.70 -0.21
N GLY A 95 -11.22 -10.75 0.61
CA GLY A 95 -10.05 -11.36 1.22
C GLY A 95 -10.07 -12.88 1.08
N HIS A 96 -8.97 -13.47 0.60
CA HIS A 96 -8.70 -14.90 0.78
C HIS A 96 -7.55 -15.06 1.78
N ASN A 97 -7.82 -15.76 2.89
CA ASN A 97 -6.90 -16.05 4.01
C ASN A 97 -6.48 -14.85 4.90
N ASN A 98 -6.14 -15.22 6.15
CA ASN A 98 -5.54 -14.43 7.24
C ASN A 98 -5.57 -12.90 7.10
N THR A 99 -6.74 -12.33 7.34
CA THR A 99 -6.87 -10.89 7.55
C THR A 99 -6.95 -10.61 9.05
N SER A 100 -6.00 -9.86 9.58
CA SER A 100 -6.04 -9.35 10.95
C SER A 100 -6.39 -7.87 10.90
N HIS A 101 -7.49 -7.52 11.53
CA HIS A 101 -7.90 -6.14 11.75
C HIS A 101 -7.75 -5.86 13.24
N ASP A 102 -7.05 -4.79 13.57
CA ASP A 102 -7.04 -4.24 14.93
C ASP A 102 -7.50 -2.78 14.82
N GLY A 103 -8.60 -2.50 15.52
CA GLY A 103 -9.40 -1.28 15.45
C GLY A 103 -10.43 -1.27 16.56
#